data_AF-A0A7W1JB15-F1
#
_entry.id   AF-A0A7W1JB15-F1
#
_cell.length_a   1.000
_cell.length_b   1.000
_cell.length_c   1.000
_cell.angle_alpha   90.00
_cell.angle_beta   90.00
_cell.angle_gamma   90.00
#
_symmetry.space_group_name_H-M   'P 1'
#
loop_
_entity.id
_entity.type
_entity.pdbx_description
1 polymer ?
#
loop_
_entity_poly.entity_id
_entity_poly.type
_entity_poly.pdbx_seq_one_letter_code
_entity_poly.pdbx_strand_id
1 'polypeptide(L)'
;TGGAGVSLCIEAANTGKIFSLAMRILALRGRLIATSTVYEPVPIRIMEDLVERELSIIAAHQPKCPVAPNAYHPWTQHGNRLAAMRAIRDGRLQVDHLISHRIPQREAPALYERLIAGDRSIVGVLIDWRELVPA
;
A
#
# COMPACT_ATOMS: atom_id res chain seq x y z
N THR A 1 9.83 12.03 16.37
CA THR A 1 11.02 12.30 15.53
C THR A 1 11.95 13.37 16.12
N GLY A 2 11.64 14.01 17.25
CA GLY A 2 12.52 15.07 17.80
C GLY A 2 12.72 16.27 16.86
N GLY A 3 11.79 16.49 15.91
CA GLY A 3 11.91 17.51 14.88
C GLY A 3 12.68 17.09 13.62
N ALA A 4 13.37 15.95 13.62
CA ALA A 4 14.24 15.54 12.51
C ALA A 4 13.50 15.03 11.25
N GLY A 5 12.21 14.72 11.35
CA GLY A 5 11.47 14.00 10.30
C GLY A 5 11.55 12.47 10.42
N VAL A 6 10.86 11.75 9.53
CA VAL A 6 10.84 10.28 9.49
C VAL A 6 11.93 9.74 8.55
N SER A 7 12.58 8.64 8.90
CA SER A 7 13.60 8.03 8.03
C SER A 7 12.98 7.27 6.84
N LEU A 8 11.73 6.85 6.97
CA LEU A 8 10.98 6.10 5.97
C LEU A 8 9.52 6.57 5.98
N CYS A 9 8.97 6.82 4.80
CA CYS A 9 7.54 7.07 4.59
C CYS A 9 7.01 6.09 3.54
N ILE A 10 5.89 5.42 3.83
CA ILE A 10 5.15 4.61 2.87
C ILE A 10 3.93 5.42 2.44
N GLU A 11 3.87 5.76 1.16
CA GLU A 11 2.80 6.55 0.56
C GLU A 11 1.80 5.61 -0.13
N ALA A 12 0.55 5.67 0.33
CA ALA A 12 -0.54 4.79 -0.08
C ALA A 12 -1.89 5.55 -0.13
N ALA A 13 -1.87 6.86 -0.36
CA ALA A 13 -3.04 7.73 -0.29
C ALA A 13 -3.66 8.06 -1.65
N ASN A 14 -3.00 7.66 -2.75
CA ASN A 14 -3.52 7.82 -4.11
C ASN A 14 -3.78 9.27 -4.54
N THR A 15 -2.94 10.20 -4.07
CA THR A 15 -2.98 11.61 -4.50
C THR A 15 -1.59 12.27 -4.43
N GLY A 16 -1.30 13.11 -5.43
CA GLY A 16 -0.08 13.89 -5.52
C GLY A 16 0.14 14.85 -4.35
N LYS A 17 -0.93 15.33 -3.72
CA LYS A 17 -0.83 16.19 -2.52
C LYS A 17 -0.14 15.47 -1.36
N ILE A 18 -0.46 14.20 -1.16
CA ILE A 18 0.14 13.39 -0.11
C ILE A 18 1.56 12.96 -0.49
N PHE A 19 1.85 12.78 -1.77
CA PHE A 19 3.22 12.54 -2.23
C PHE A 19 4.16 13.70 -1.86
N SER A 20 3.79 14.96 -2.15
CA SER A 20 4.59 16.12 -1.76
C SER A 20 4.72 16.25 -0.24
N LEU A 21 3.65 15.98 0.52
CA LEU A 21 3.71 15.97 1.98
C LEU A 21 4.67 14.89 2.49
N ALA A 22 4.62 13.68 1.91
CA ALA A 22 5.48 12.56 2.27
C ALA A 22 6.96 12.93 2.09
N MET A 23 7.32 13.61 1.00
CA MET A 23 8.67 14.13 0.80
C MET A 23 9.05 15.16 1.87
N ARG A 24 8.15 16.07 2.25
CA ARG A 24 8.43 17.13 3.24
C ARG A 24 8.65 16.60 4.66
N ILE A 25 7.99 15.52 5.06
CA ILE A 25 8.12 14.97 6.42
C ILE A 25 9.35 14.07 6.60
N LEU A 26 10.07 13.74 5.52
CA LEU A 26 11.27 12.92 5.59
C LEU A 26 12.43 13.63 6.31
N ALA A 27 13.23 12.88 7.04
CA ALA A 27 14.52 13.33 7.51
C ALA A 27 15.52 13.46 6.34
N LEU A 28 16.66 14.11 6.59
CA LEU A 28 17.81 14.02 5.68
C LEU A 28 18.13 12.55 5.42
N ARG A 29 18.40 12.20 4.16
CA ARG A 29 18.63 10.82 3.68
C ARG A 29 17.44 9.88 3.84
N GLY A 30 16.24 10.44 4.05
CA GLY A 30 15.01 9.69 4.20
C GLY A 30 14.56 9.02 2.91
N ARG A 31 13.72 7.99 3.04
CA ARG A 31 13.20 7.20 1.92
C ARG A 31 11.69 7.30 1.81
N LEU A 32 11.20 7.59 0.60
CA LEU A 32 9.80 7.50 0.23
C LEU A 32 9.57 6.20 -0.54
N ILE A 33 8.67 5.35 -0.05
CA ILE A 33 8.17 4.19 -0.78
C ILE A 33 6.79 4.55 -1.35
N ALA A 34 6.70 4.65 -2.67
CA ALA A 34 5.44 4.97 -3.36
C ALA A 34 4.73 3.67 -3.76
N THR A 35 3.52 3.46 -3.23
CA THR A 35 2.65 2.31 -3.56
C THR A 35 1.34 2.72 -4.24
N SER A 36 1.07 4.02 -4.28
CA SER A 36 -0.13 4.61 -4.89
C SER A 36 -0.13 4.59 -6.42
N THR A 37 -1.31 4.86 -7.00
CA THR A 37 -1.53 5.07 -8.43
C THR A 37 -1.90 6.53 -8.69
N VAL A 38 -0.91 7.42 -8.53
CA VAL A 38 -1.05 8.85 -8.80
C VAL A 38 -0.85 9.09 -10.30
N TYR A 39 -1.88 9.59 -10.99
CA TYR A 39 -1.81 9.87 -12.43
C TYR A 39 -1.54 11.36 -12.73
N GLU A 40 -1.88 12.24 -11.79
CA GLU A 40 -1.60 13.66 -11.92
C GLU A 40 -0.10 13.96 -11.77
N PRO A 41 0.42 14.99 -12.46
CA PRO A 41 1.77 15.46 -12.23
C PRO A 41 1.97 15.94 -10.78
N VAL A 42 3.08 15.52 -10.17
CA VAL A 42 3.51 16.00 -8.85
C VAL A 42 4.75 16.88 -9.04
N PRO A 43 4.67 18.20 -8.80
CA PRO A 43 5.84 19.06 -8.92
C PRO A 43 6.85 18.73 -7.83
N ILE A 44 8.11 18.50 -8.24
CA ILE A 44 9.25 18.25 -7.35
C ILE A 44 10.34 19.25 -7.70
N ARG A 45 10.82 20.03 -6.73
CA ARG A 45 12.00 20.88 -6.91
C ARG A 45 13.25 20.04 -6.67
N ILE A 46 13.95 19.69 -7.74
CA ILE A 46 15.02 18.69 -7.69
C ILE A 46 16.11 19.05 -6.67
N MET A 47 16.51 20.33 -6.56
CA MET A 47 17.55 20.71 -5.61
C MET A 47 17.05 20.66 -4.17
N GLU A 48 16.02 21.43 -3.85
CA GLU A 48 15.55 21.69 -2.49
C GLU A 48 14.79 20.50 -1.88
N ASP A 49 13.97 19.83 -2.70
CA ASP A 49 13.11 18.76 -2.21
C ASP A 49 13.82 17.40 -2.21
N LEU A 50 14.85 17.20 -3.06
CA LEU A 50 15.51 15.90 -3.27
C LEU A 50 17.02 15.93 -2.99
N VAL A 51 17.81 16.76 -3.70
CA VAL A 51 19.28 16.71 -3.67
C VAL A 51 19.86 17.21 -2.35
N GLU A 52 19.49 18.40 -1.88
CA GLU A 52 20.01 19.00 -0.63
C GLU A 52 19.66 18.15 0.60
N ARG A 53 18.60 17.35 0.48
CA ARG A 53 18.10 16.46 1.53
C ARG A 53 18.53 15.00 1.33
N GLU A 54 19.20 14.70 0.23
CA GLU A 54 19.65 13.37 -0.18
C GLU A 54 18.55 12.29 -0.10
N LEU A 55 17.31 12.62 -0.47
CA LEU A 55 16.20 11.67 -0.34
C LEU A 55 16.30 10.54 -1.38
N SER A 56 15.72 9.39 -1.05
CA SER A 56 15.48 8.31 -2.03
C SER A 56 14.00 8.14 -2.27
N ILE A 57 13.59 8.00 -3.53
CA ILE A 57 12.21 7.69 -3.91
C ILE A 57 12.23 6.31 -4.58
N ILE A 58 11.44 5.38 -4.03
CA ILE A 58 11.36 3.99 -4.48
C ILE A 58 9.92 3.69 -4.86
N ALA A 59 9.68 3.35 -6.12
CA ALA A 59 8.37 2.87 -6.57
C ALA A 59 8.24 1.36 -6.27
N ALA A 60 7.10 0.96 -5.70
CA ALA A 60 6.81 -0.43 -5.36
C ALA A 60 5.49 -0.85 -6.01
N HIS A 61 5.58 -1.53 -7.16
CA HIS A 61 4.42 -1.97 -7.93
C HIS A 61 4.33 -3.51 -7.97
N GLN A 62 3.27 -4.07 -7.39
CA GLN A 62 2.97 -5.50 -7.31
C GLN A 62 2.30 -5.96 -8.62
N PRO A 63 3.05 -6.02 -9.72
CA PRO A 63 3.47 -7.33 -10.24
C PRO A 63 4.95 -7.38 -10.63
N LYS A 64 5.71 -6.30 -10.41
CA LYS A 64 7.11 -6.17 -10.85
C LYS A 64 8.12 -6.80 -9.90
N CYS A 65 7.67 -7.24 -8.73
CA CYS A 65 8.49 -8.06 -7.84
C CYS A 65 8.96 -9.33 -8.60
N PRO A 66 10.24 -9.70 -8.56
CA PRO A 66 10.74 -10.84 -9.32
C PRO A 66 10.07 -12.16 -8.93
N VAL A 67 9.94 -13.06 -9.91
CA VAL A 67 9.51 -14.45 -9.67
C VAL A 67 10.66 -15.32 -9.16
N ALA A 68 11.90 -15.00 -9.56
CA ALA A 68 13.14 -15.64 -9.12
C ALA A 68 14.12 -14.60 -8.57
N PRO A 69 14.94 -14.93 -7.56
CA PRO A 69 15.87 -13.99 -6.96
C PRO A 69 17.01 -13.68 -7.94
N ASN A 70 17.59 -12.48 -7.80
CA ASN A 70 18.84 -12.10 -8.48
C ASN A 70 19.71 -11.26 -7.55
N ALA A 71 20.91 -10.90 -8.00
CA ALA A 71 21.90 -10.16 -7.20
C ALA A 71 21.37 -8.81 -6.66
N TYR A 72 20.43 -8.17 -7.36
CA TYR A 72 19.85 -6.89 -6.96
C TYR A 72 18.57 -7.05 -6.14
N HIS A 73 17.82 -8.13 -6.38
CA HIS A 73 16.51 -8.37 -5.78
C HIS A 73 16.41 -9.82 -5.29
N PRO A 74 16.83 -10.09 -4.04
CA PRO A 74 16.75 -11.43 -3.47
C PRO A 74 15.32 -11.83 -3.08
N TRP A 75 14.41 -10.86 -2.95
CA TRP A 75 13.03 -11.08 -2.55
C TRP A 75 12.14 -11.42 -3.76
N THR A 76 11.44 -12.55 -3.69
CA THR A 76 10.52 -12.99 -4.75
C THR A 76 9.06 -12.79 -4.35
N GLN A 77 8.17 -12.77 -5.35
CA GLN A 77 6.73 -12.70 -5.10
C GLN A 77 6.25 -13.83 -4.18
N HIS A 78 6.69 -15.06 -4.45
CA HIS A 78 6.35 -16.22 -3.64
C HIS A 78 6.90 -16.09 -2.22
N GLY A 79 8.18 -15.71 -2.08
CA GLY A 79 8.82 -15.50 -0.78
C GLY A 79 8.11 -14.44 0.06
N ASN A 80 7.74 -13.31 -0.54
CA ASN A 80 7.03 -12.23 0.15
C ASN A 80 5.64 -12.66 0.62
N ARG A 81 4.87 -13.37 -0.23
CA ARG A 81 3.55 -13.92 0.15
C ARG A 81 3.68 -14.92 1.30
N LEU A 82 4.66 -15.82 1.22
CA LEU A 82 4.90 -16.81 2.28
C LEU A 82 5.33 -16.16 3.59
N ALA A 83 6.15 -15.11 3.54
CA ALA A 83 6.54 -14.34 4.72
C ALA A 83 5.33 -13.66 5.38
N ALA A 84 4.44 -13.04 4.60
CA ALA A 84 3.20 -12.46 5.10
C ALA A 84 2.28 -13.53 5.73
N MET A 85 2.07 -14.66 5.05
CA MET A 85 1.27 -15.77 5.58
C MET A 85 1.84 -16.34 6.87
N ARG A 86 3.17 -16.48 6.98
CA ARG A 86 3.83 -16.89 8.23
C ARG A 86 3.62 -15.85 9.34
N ALA A 87 3.74 -14.56 9.03
CA ALA A 87 3.50 -13.52 10.02
C ALA A 87 2.05 -13.53 10.52
N ILE A 88 1.07 -13.79 9.65
CA ILE A 88 -0.35 -13.96 10.03
C ILE A 88 -0.51 -15.19 10.93
N ARG A 89 -0.03 -16.35 10.48
CA ARG A 89 -0.08 -17.60 11.24
C ARG A 89 0.54 -17.45 12.64
N ASP A 90 1.66 -16.75 12.74
CA ASP A 90 2.40 -16.56 13.98
C ASP A 90 1.81 -15.42 14.85
N GLY A 91 0.71 -14.78 14.43
CA GLY A 91 0.10 -13.65 15.13
C GLY A 91 0.89 -12.34 15.10
N ARG A 92 1.99 -12.28 14.34
CA ARG A 92 2.84 -11.08 14.17
C ARG A 92 2.22 -10.06 13.21
N LEU A 93 1.30 -10.50 12.36
CA LEU A 93 0.51 -9.65 11.47
C LEU A 93 -0.97 -9.98 11.67
N GLN A 94 -1.67 -9.17 12.45
CA GLN A 94 -3.11 -9.30 12.63
C GLN A 94 -3.84 -8.58 11.49
N VAL A 95 -4.74 -9.26 10.80
CA VAL A 95 -5.46 -8.70 9.63
C VAL A 95 -6.97 -8.76 9.77
N ASP A 96 -7.51 -9.49 10.75
CA ASP A 96 -8.95 -9.68 10.90
C ASP A 96 -9.72 -8.36 11.04
N HIS A 97 -9.10 -7.39 11.72
CA HIS A 97 -9.66 -6.05 11.92
C HIS A 97 -9.75 -5.21 10.63
N LEU A 98 -9.09 -5.63 9.55
CA LEU A 98 -9.21 -4.96 8.24
C LEU A 98 -10.49 -5.36 7.51
N ILE A 99 -11.17 -6.44 7.94
CA ILE A 99 -12.42 -6.89 7.37
C ILE A 99 -13.55 -6.09 8.02
N SER A 100 -14.08 -5.09 7.31
CA SER A 100 -15.20 -4.30 7.82
C SER A 100 -16.57 -4.87 7.44
N HIS A 101 -16.66 -5.64 6.35
CA HIS A 101 -17.91 -6.24 5.91
C HIS A 101 -17.74 -7.71 5.48
N ARG A 102 -18.77 -8.50 5.74
CA ARG A 102 -18.96 -9.86 5.22
C ARG A 102 -20.34 -9.92 4.59
N ILE A 103 -20.40 -10.16 3.28
CA ILE A 103 -21.66 -10.11 2.53
C ILE A 103 -21.80 -11.35 1.63
N PRO A 104 -23.02 -11.81 1.33
CA PRO A 104 -23.23 -12.78 0.26
C PRO A 104 -22.98 -12.11 -1.10
N GLN A 105 -22.61 -12.92 -2.10
CA GLN A 105 -22.31 -12.44 -3.47
C GLN A 105 -23.40 -11.52 -4.06
N ARG A 106 -24.68 -11.79 -3.78
CA ARG A 106 -25.83 -11.01 -4.29
C ARG A 106 -25.85 -9.55 -3.82
N GLU A 107 -25.17 -9.24 -2.72
CA GLU A 107 -25.07 -7.87 -2.18
C GLU A 107 -23.86 -7.11 -2.71
N ALA A 108 -22.94 -7.77 -3.43
CA ALA A 108 -21.74 -7.13 -3.95
C ALA A 108 -22.04 -5.90 -4.82
N PRO A 109 -23.03 -5.90 -5.75
CA PRO A 109 -23.34 -4.71 -6.53
C PRO A 109 -23.69 -3.48 -5.67
N ALA A 110 -24.58 -3.66 -4.68
CA ALA A 110 -24.97 -2.58 -3.78
C ALA A 110 -23.80 -2.07 -2.92
N LEU A 111 -22.89 -2.96 -2.51
CA LEU A 111 -21.69 -2.56 -1.78
C LEU A 111 -20.69 -1.80 -2.66
N TYR A 112 -20.55 -2.15 -3.94
CA TYR A 112 -19.72 -1.39 -4.89
C TYR A 112 -20.27 0.03 -5.10
N GLU A 113 -21.59 0.22 -5.19
CA GLU A 113 -22.19 1.56 -5.28
C GLU A 113 -21.84 2.43 -4.07
N ARG A 114 -21.89 1.86 -2.86
CA ARG A 114 -21.45 2.55 -1.63
C ARG A 114 -19.96 2.92 -1.68
N LEU A 115 -19.12 2.02 -2.17
CA LEU A 115 -17.68 2.27 -2.30
C LEU A 115 -17.40 3.41 -3.28
N ILE A 116 -18.09 3.45 -4.43
CA ILE A 116 -18.00 4.53 -5.42
C ILE A 116 -18.48 5.86 -4.82
N ALA A 117 -19.55 5.83 -4.02
CA ALA A 117 -20.05 6.99 -3.28
C ALA A 117 -19.11 7.46 -2.15
N GLY A 118 -17.99 6.77 -1.92
CA GLY A 118 -16.97 7.18 -0.96
C GLY A 118 -17.27 6.79 0.49
N ASP A 119 -18.08 5.75 0.71
CA ASP A 119 -18.39 5.24 2.05
C ASP A 119 -17.12 4.79 2.79
N ARG A 120 -16.69 5.61 3.75
CA ARG A 120 -15.47 5.40 4.54
C ARG A 120 -15.57 4.29 5.59
N SER A 121 -16.76 3.70 5.80
CA SER A 121 -16.91 2.51 6.64
C SER A 121 -16.39 1.23 5.96
N ILE A 122 -16.19 1.27 4.64
CA ILE A 122 -15.69 0.15 3.86
C ILE A 122 -14.15 0.18 3.85
N VAL A 123 -13.52 -0.87 4.37
CA VAL A 123 -12.05 -1.04 4.41
C VAL A 123 -11.66 -2.29 3.64
N GLY A 124 -12.06 -3.46 4.13
CA GLY A 124 -11.91 -4.75 3.46
C GLY A 124 -13.23 -5.51 3.50
N VAL A 125 -13.58 -6.14 2.39
CA VAL A 125 -14.85 -6.87 2.25
C VAL A 125 -14.57 -8.31 1.88
N LEU A 126 -15.19 -9.23 2.63
CA LEU A 126 -15.23 -10.63 2.25
C LEU A 126 -16.59 -10.95 1.64
N ILE A 127 -16.55 -11.36 0.38
CA ILE A 127 -17.72 -11.80 -0.38
C ILE A 127 -17.81 -13.31 -0.23
N ASP A 128 -18.95 -13.80 0.27
CA ASP A 128 -19.23 -15.21 0.42
C ASP A 128 -19.84 -15.79 -0.86
N TRP A 129 -19.14 -16.77 -1.44
CA TRP A 129 -19.51 -17.45 -2.68
C TRP A 129 -20.08 -18.85 -2.43
N ARG A 130 -20.21 -19.30 -1.18
CA ARG A 130 -20.65 -20.68 -0.86
C ARG A 130 -22.07 -20.99 -1.32
N GLU A 131 -22.92 -19.97 -1.48
CA GLU A 131 -24.30 -20.12 -1.98
C GLU A 131 -24.38 -20.45 -3.49
N LEU A 132 -23.27 -20.38 -4.23
CA LEU A 132 -23.22 -20.64 -5.68
C LEU A 132 -22.85 -22.08 -6.06
N VAL A 133 -22.59 -22.96 -5.08
CA VAL A 133 -22.36 -24.38 -5.35
C VAL A 133 -23.66 -25.13 -5.04
N PRO A 134 -24.44 -25.56 -6.05
CA PRO A 134 -25.46 -26.59 -5.81
C PRO A 134 -24.76 -27.82 -5.25
N ALA A 135 -25.35 -28.43 -4.21
CA ALA A 135 -24.94 -29.75 -3.73
C ALA A 135 -25.09 -30.80 -4.83
#